data_AF-A4GJ57-F1
#
_entry.id   AF-A4GJ57-F1
#
_cell.length_a   1.000
_cell.length_b   1.000
_cell.length_c   1.000
_cell.angle_alpha   90.00
_cell.angle_beta   90.00
_cell.angle_gamma   90.00
#
_symmetry.space_group_name_H-M   'P 1'
#
loop_
_entity.id
_entity.type
_entity.pdbx_description
1 polymer ?
#
loop_
_entity_poly.entity_id
_entity_poly.type
_entity_poly.pdbx_seq_one_letter_code
_entity_poly.pdbx_strand_id
1 'polypeptide(L)' 'MDHEFGHQFDALTPTKQKKIIQITQSFLVQKRIPDKSMRFDVVVLTLDRPDSCKIELLENSFQV' A
#
# COMPACT_ATOMS: atom_id res chain seq x y z
N MET A 1 12.74 -6.42 21.77
CA MET A 1 12.22 -5.06 21.98
C MET A 1 11.02 -4.91 21.07
N ASP A 2 9.86 -5.12 21.67
CA ASP A 2 8.54 -4.50 21.45
C ASP A 2 8.08 -4.26 20.00
N HIS A 3 7.51 -5.29 19.39
CA HIS A 3 6.52 -5.15 18.32
C HIS A 3 5.11 -5.10 18.95
N GLU A 4 4.78 -4.06 19.72
CA GLU A 4 3.44 -3.95 20.34
C GLU A 4 2.31 -3.72 19.30
N PHE A 5 2.62 -3.44 18.03
CA PHE A 5 1.64 -3.03 17.01
C PHE A 5 1.59 -3.93 15.75
N GLY A 6 2.15 -5.14 15.79
CA GLY A 6 2.22 -6.03 14.61
C GLY A 6 3.24 -5.56 13.57
N HIS A 7 3.34 -6.28 12.44
CA HIS A 7 4.23 -5.90 11.35
C HIS A 7 3.63 -4.72 10.56
N GLN A 8 4.42 -3.80 10.04
CA GLN A 8 3.92 -2.65 9.26
C GLN A 8 3.11 -3.04 8.02
N PHE A 9 3.21 -4.30 7.56
CA PHE A 9 2.40 -4.86 6.49
C PHE A 9 0.97 -5.17 6.95
N ASP A 10 0.75 -5.45 8.23
CA ASP A 10 -0.57 -5.67 8.83
C ASP A 10 -1.43 -4.40 8.79
N ALA A 11 -0.80 -3.23 8.60
CA ALA A 11 -1.50 -1.98 8.38
C ALA A 11 -2.37 -2.01 7.11
N LEU A 12 -2.11 -2.92 6.17
CA LEU A 12 -2.84 -3.08 4.92
C LEU A 12 -3.97 -4.12 5.04
N THR A 13 -4.91 -3.84 5.94
CA THR A 13 -6.07 -4.74 6.18
C THR A 13 -6.90 -4.97 4.91
N PRO A 14 -7.66 -6.09 4.83
CA PRO A 14 -8.54 -6.36 3.67
C PRO A 14 -9.51 -5.21 3.35
N THR A 15 -10.01 -4.52 4.37
CA THR A 15 -10.87 -3.34 4.20
C THR A 15 -10.15 -2.18 3.52
N LYS A 16 -8.87 -1.92 3.89
CA LYS A 16 -8.07 -0.88 3.24
C LYS A 16 -7.72 -1.26 1.80
N GLN A 17 -7.35 -2.52 1.56
CA GLN A 17 -7.10 -3.04 0.21
C GLN A 17 -8.31 -2.79 -0.70
N LYS A 18 -9.51 -3.21 -0.26
CA LYS A 18 -10.76 -3.00 -1.00
C LYS A 18 -11.02 -1.52 -1.31
N LYS A 19 -10.79 -0.62 -0.35
CA LYS A 19 -10.98 0.82 -0.54
C LYS A 19 -9.98 1.40 -1.55
N ILE A 20 -8.72 0.97 -1.50
CA ILE A 20 -7.70 1.37 -2.48
C ILE A 20 -8.10 0.92 -3.88
N ILE A 21 -8.53 -0.33 -4.04
CA ILE A 21 -9.04 -0.87 -5.33
C ILE A 21 -10.18 -0.02 -5.87
N GLN A 22 -11.19 0.28 -5.05
CA GLN A 22 -12.35 1.07 -5.45
C GLN A 22 -11.99 2.50 -5.90
N ILE A 23 -11.07 3.15 -5.19
CA ILE A 23 -10.59 4.49 -5.53
C ILE A 23 -9.81 4.44 -6.85
N THR A 24 -8.95 3.44 -7.04
CA THR A 24 -8.20 3.26 -8.28
C THR A 24 -9.14 3.02 -9.47
N GLN A 25 -10.15 2.15 -9.34
CA GLN A 25 -11.15 1.92 -10.38
C GLN A 25 -11.88 3.22 -10.75
N SER A 26 -12.31 3.99 -9.75
CA SER A 26 -12.95 5.29 -9.95
C SER A 26 -12.04 6.28 -10.69
N PHE A 27 -10.76 6.33 -10.31
CA PHE A 27 -9.76 7.17 -10.95
C PHE A 27 -9.54 6.80 -12.42
N LEU A 28 -9.42 5.50 -12.74
CA LEU A 28 -9.22 5.04 -14.12
C LEU A 28 -10.40 5.41 -15.01
N VAL A 29 -11.63 5.21 -14.53
CA VAL A 29 -12.86 5.61 -15.24
C VAL A 29 -12.86 7.12 -15.49
N GLN A 30 -12.57 7.93 -14.45
CA GLN A 30 -12.53 9.39 -14.57
C GLN A 30 -11.49 9.86 -15.60
N LYS A 31 -10.34 9.18 -15.67
CA LYS A 31 -9.26 9.49 -16.60
C LYS A 31 -9.40 8.84 -17.97
N ARG A 32 -10.48 8.06 -18.21
CA ARG A 32 -10.71 7.28 -19.44
C ARG A 32 -9.51 6.40 -19.80
N ILE A 33 -8.84 5.87 -18.77
CA ILE A 33 -7.75 4.92 -18.97
C ILE A 33 -8.41 3.56 -19.22
N PRO A 34 -8.15 2.91 -20.37
CA PRO A 34 -8.75 1.62 -20.68
C PRO A 34 -8.26 0.56 -19.70
N ASP A 35 -8.94 -0.59 -19.70
CA ASP A 35 -8.57 -1.72 -18.85
C ASP A 35 -7.08 -2.07 -19.05
N LYS A 36 -6.29 -1.81 -18.01
CA LYS A 36 -4.84 -1.99 -17.98
C LYS A 36 -4.49 -2.83 -16.76
N SER A 37 -3.48 -3.67 -16.91
CA SER A 37 -2.90 -4.40 -15.79
C SER A 37 -2.46 -3.43 -14.70
N MET A 38 -2.92 -3.67 -13.47
CA MET A 38 -2.65 -2.84 -12.30
C MET A 38 -1.84 -3.64 -11.30
N ARG A 39 -0.86 -2.97 -10.68
CA ARG A 39 -0.07 -3.49 -9.56
C ARG A 39 -0.19 -2.54 -8.39
N PHE A 40 -0.36 -3.09 -7.20
CA PHE A 40 -0.38 -2.31 -5.96
C PHE A 40 0.87 -2.62 -5.16
N ASP A 41 1.71 -1.61 -4.95
CA ASP A 41 2.94 -1.71 -4.17
C ASP A 41 2.77 -0.97 -2.85
N VAL A 42 3.44 -1.45 -1.81
CA VAL A 42 3.47 -0.80 -0.48
C VAL A 42 4.88 -0.30 -0.23
N VAL A 43 4.99 0.99 0.07
CA VAL A 43 6.23 1.59 0.57
C VAL A 43 6.06 1.80 2.07
N VAL A 44 6.88 1.11 2.84
CA VAL A 44 6.94 1.25 4.29
C VAL A 44 8.08 2.21 4.62
N LEU A 45 7.77 3.20 5.46
CA LEU A 45 8.72 4.16 5.98
C LEU A 45 8.84 3.94 7.48
N THR A 46 10.04 3.64 7.95
CA THR A 46 10.33 3.41 9.36
C THR A 46 11.28 4.49 9.86
N LEU A 47 10.80 5.27 10.81
CA LEU A 47 11.51 6.39 11.42
C LEU A 47 11.96 5.98 12.83
N ASP A 48 13.01 5.17 12.90
CA ASP A 48 13.52 4.66 14.18
C ASP A 48 14.42 5.66 14.93
N ARG A 49 15.00 6.65 14.21
CA ARG A 49 15.81 7.72 14.80
C ARG A 49 15.55 9.04 14.06
N PRO A 50 15.78 10.20 14.71
CA PRO A 50 15.48 11.52 14.15
C PRO A 50 16.09 11.77 12.75
N ASP A 51 17.27 11.20 12.50
CA ASP A 51 18.04 11.42 11.26
C ASP A 51 18.08 10.17 10.35
N SER A 52 17.25 9.16 10.60
CA SER A 52 17.22 7.95 9.77
C SER A 52 15.80 7.57 9.39
N CYS A 53 15.57 7.44 8.07
CA CYS A 53 14.37 6.86 7.50
C CYS A 53 14.77 5.60 6.75
N LYS A 54 14.27 4.44 7.20
CA LYS A 54 14.37 3.19 6.45
C LYS A 54 13.18 3.10 5.51
N ILE A 55 13.45 2.84 4.23
CA ILE A 55 12.43 2.69 3.19
C ILE A 55 12.44 1.22 2.75
N GLU A 56 11.28 0.58 2.79
CA GLU A 56 11.09 -0.80 2.33
C GLU A 56 9.96 -0.85 1.31
N LEU A 57 10.27 -1.36 0.11
CA LEU A 57 9.29 -1.55 -0.96
C LEU A 57 8.84 -3.01 -0.98
N LEU A 58 7.53 -3.21 -0.84
CA LEU A 58 6.87 -4.48 -1.09
C LEU A 58 6.09 -4.38 -2.39
N GLU A 59 6.62 -4.99 -3.45
CA GLU A 59 5.94 -5.06 -4.73
C GLU A 59 4.80 -6.09 -4.72
N ASN A 60 3.77 -5.88 -5.53
CA ASN A 60 2.63 -6.80 -5.67
C ASN A 60 1.93 -7.12 -4.34
N SER A 61 1.84 -6.13 -3.46
CA SER A 61 1.36 -6.27 -2.08
C SER A 61 -0.04 -6.89 -1.94
N PHE A 62 -0.91 -6.74 -2.94
CA PHE A 62 -2.20 -7.42 -3.03
C PHE A 62 -2.71 -7.45 -4.48
N GLN A 63 -3.70 -8.31 -4.72
CA GLN A 63 -4.33 -8.54 -6.03
C GLN A 63 -5.78 -8.01 -6.03
N VAL A 64 -6.31 -7.77 -7.23
CA VAL A 64 -7.68 -7.28 -7.48
C VAL A 64 -8.62 -8.44 -7.76
#